data_AF-A0A671RAA7-F1
#
_entry.id   AF-A0A671RAA7-F1
#
_cell.length_a   1.000
_cell.length_b   1.000
_cell.length_c   1.000
_cell.angle_alpha   90.00
_cell.angle_beta   90.00
_cell.angle_gamma   90.00
#
_symmetry.space_group_name_H-M   'P 1'
#
loop_
_entity.id
_entity.type
_entity.pdbx_description
1 polymer ?
#
loop_
_entity_poly.entity_id
_entity_poly.type
_entity_poly.pdbx_seq_one_letter_code
_entity_poly.pdbx_strand_id
1 'polypeptide(L)' 'MMDWPPQSPDLKPIEEFWGELENKLDRSIVYSKESLWLELQEAWDNISVEVLRKYNDSMPLRCAAVIAAKGGRTKY' A
#
# COMPACT_ATOMS: atom_id res chain seq x y z
N MET A 1 4.37 -20.32 0.37
CA MET A 1 4.40 -19.34 1.47
C MET A 1 5.68 -18.56 1.32
N MET A 2 5.64 -17.23 1.36
CA MET A 2 6.84 -16.40 1.25
C MET A 2 7.39 -16.16 2.65
N ASP A 3 8.69 -16.39 2.87
CA ASP A 3 9.32 -16.12 4.16
C ASP A 3 9.44 -14.61 4.36
N TRP A 4 8.76 -14.10 5.38
CA TRP A 4 8.75 -12.67 5.71
C TRP A 4 9.53 -12.41 6.99
N PRO A 5 10.49 -11.48 7.00
CA PRO A 5 11.21 -11.14 8.21
C PRO A 5 10.28 -10.45 9.23
N PRO A 6 10.38 -10.79 10.52
CA PRO A 6 9.59 -10.14 11.56
C PRO A 6 9.95 -8.64 11.63
N GLN A 7 8.95 -7.80 11.93
CA GLN A 7 9.11 -6.35 12.11
C GLN A 7 9.61 -5.58 10.86
N SER A 8 9.36 -6.09 9.65
CA SER A 8 9.64 -5.38 8.39
C SER A 8 8.37 -4.84 7.72
N PRO A 9 7.77 -3.76 8.26
CA PRO A 9 6.66 -3.07 7.57
C PRO A 9 7.14 -2.41 6.27
N ASP A 10 8.42 -2.04 6.20
CA ASP A 10 9.09 -1.42 5.06
C ASP A 10 9.21 -2.33 3.84
N LEU A 11 8.98 -3.62 4.03
CA LEU A 11 8.86 -4.56 2.93
C LEU A 11 7.42 -4.68 2.44
N LYS A 12 6.40 -4.22 3.17
CA LYS A 12 5.00 -4.59 2.92
C LYS A 12 4.30 -3.64 1.93
N PRO A 13 4.13 -4.01 0.64
CA PRO A 13 3.61 -3.07 -0.36
C PRO A 13 2.15 -2.69 -0.12
N ILE A 14 1.40 -3.50 0.64
CA ILE A 14 -0.01 -3.23 0.93
C ILE A 14 -0.20 -1.96 1.77
N GLU A 15 0.80 -1.53 2.55
CA GLU A 15 0.70 -0.29 3.34
C GLU A 15 0.67 0.93 2.41
N GLU A 16 1.46 0.92 1.33
CA GLU A 16 1.39 1.98 0.31
C GLU A 16 0.07 1.95 -0.45
N PHE A 17 -0.46 0.75 -0.70
CA PHE A 17 -1.77 0.58 -1.31
C PHE A 17 -2.89 1.18 -0.45
N TRP A 18 -2.87 0.98 0.87
CA TRP A 18 -3.84 1.61 1.77
C TRP A 18 -3.78 3.13 1.69
N GLY A 19 -2.57 3.70 1.61
CA GLY A 19 -2.40 5.14 1.41
C GLY A 19 -3.01 5.64 0.09
N GLU A 20 -2.87 4.88 -1.01
CA GLU A 20 -3.49 5.22 -2.29
C GLU A 20 -5.02 5.21 -2.21
N LEU A 21 -5.59 4.19 -1.57
CA LEU A 21 -7.03 4.07 -1.37
C LEU A 21 -7.57 5.21 -0.51
N GLU A 22 -6.87 5.56 0.57
CA GLU A 22 -7.23 6.71 1.42
C GLU A 22 -7.13 8.05 0.69
N ASN A 23 -6.16 8.21 -0.22
CA ASN A 23 -6.01 9.42 -1.03
C ASN A 23 -7.13 9.59 -2.07
N LYS A 24 -7.68 8.47 -2.57
CA LYS A 24 -8.78 8.47 -3.54
C LYS A 24 -10.15 8.59 -2.90
N LEU A 25 -10.26 8.33 -1.59
CA LEU A 25 -11.50 8.43 -0.84
C LEU A 25 -11.99 9.89 -0.75
N ASP A 26 -13.17 10.19 -1.29
CA ASP A 26 -13.83 11.47 -1.05
C ASP A 26 -14.54 11.48 0.31
N ARG A 27 -13.87 12.05 1.31
CA ARG A 27 -14.42 12.16 2.67
C ARG A 27 -15.63 13.10 2.77
N SER A 28 -15.87 13.95 1.77
CA SER A 28 -16.99 14.91 1.81
C SER A 28 -18.36 14.25 1.68
N ILE A 29 -18.41 13.05 1.09
CA ILE A 29 -19.64 12.29 0.85
C ILE A 29 -19.80 11.10 1.82
N VAL A 30 -18.91 10.95 2.80
CA VAL A 30 -18.96 9.88 3.81
C VAL A 30 -19.67 10.36 5.07
N TYR A 31 -20.89 9.86 5.31
CA TYR A 31 -21.73 10.19 6.47
C TYR A 31 -22.23 8.96 7.26
N SER A 32 -22.02 7.75 6.75
CA SER A 32 -22.32 6.49 7.43
C SER A 32 -21.30 5.40 7.06
N LYS A 33 -21.42 4.22 7.70
CA LYS A 33 -20.60 3.06 7.34
C LYS A 33 -20.91 2.57 5.92
N GLU A 34 -22.17 2.68 5.52
CA GLU A 34 -22.65 2.29 4.19
C GLU A 34 -22.10 3.23 3.12
N SER A 35 -22.14 4.55 3.33
CA SER A 35 -21.55 5.51 2.40
C SER A 35 -20.03 5.35 2.31
N LEU A 36 -19.36 5.07 3.44
CA LEU A 36 -17.93 4.77 3.46
C LEU A 36 -17.61 3.52 2.62
N TRP A 37 -18.42 2.47 2.76
CA TRP A 37 -18.21 1.23 2.02
C TRP A 37 -18.36 1.43 0.51
N LEU A 38 -19.41 2.16 0.08
CA LEU A 38 -19.62 2.49 -1.33
C LEU A 38 -18.45 3.31 -1.89
N GLU A 39 -18.00 4.33 -1.14
CA GLU A 39 -16.89 5.18 -1.57
C GLU A 39 -15.57 4.39 -1.67
N LEU A 40 -15.31 3.46 -0.75
CA LEU A 40 -14.14 2.58 -0.82
C LEU A 40 -14.19 1.67 -2.05
N GLN A 41 -15.36 1.18 -2.43
CA GLN A 41 -15.52 0.36 -3.64
C GLN A 41 -15.28 1.20 -4.90
N GLU A 42 -15.83 2.41 -4.98
CA GLU A 42 -15.60 3.33 -6.10
C GLU A 42 -14.13 3.75 -6.20
N ALA A 43 -13.51 4.11 -5.08
CA ALA A 43 -12.09 4.43 -5.02
C ALA A 43 -11.24 3.23 -5.47
N TRP A 44 -11.59 2.01 -5.06
CA TRP A 44 -10.92 0.77 -5.48
C TRP A 44 -11.02 0.55 -7.00
N ASP A 45 -12.22 0.66 -7.57
CA ASP A 45 -12.46 0.46 -9.00
C ASP A 45 -11.73 1.51 -9.86
N ASN A 46 -11.46 2.69 -9.29
CA ASN A 46 -10.68 3.76 -9.92
C ASN A 46 -9.16 3.64 -9.73
N ILE A 47 -8.65 2.59 -9.09
CA ILE A 47 -7.22 2.29 -9.03
C ILE A 47 -6.83 1.48 -10.25
N SER A 48 -5.95 2.05 -11.09
CA SER A 48 -5.48 1.35 -12.29
C SER A 48 -4.50 0.23 -11.94
N VAL A 49 -4.41 -0.77 -12.82
CA VAL A 49 -3.46 -1.89 -12.66
C VAL A 49 -2.02 -1.38 -12.67
N GLU A 50 -1.72 -0.30 -13.38
CA GLU A 50 -0.40 0.33 -13.42
C GLU A 50 0.02 0.87 -12.04
N VAL A 51 -0.92 1.44 -11.29
CA VAL A 51 -0.67 1.90 -9.91
C VAL A 51 -0.33 0.71 -9.01
N LEU A 52 -1.08 -0.39 -9.13
CA LEU A 52 -0.78 -1.63 -8.39
C LEU A 52 0.58 -2.23 -8.76
N ARG A 53 0.92 -2.23 -10.06
CA ARG A 53 2.20 -2.72 -10.57
C ARG A 53 3.36 -1.92 -10.01
N LYS A 54 3.26 -0.58 -9.93
CA LYS A 54 4.29 0.28 -9.33
C LYS A 54 4.69 -0.17 -7.92
N TYR A 55 3.72 -0.55 -7.09
CA TYR A 55 4.00 -1.03 -5.73
C TYR A 55 4.67 -2.40 -5.73
N ASN A 56 4.19 -3.32 -6.56
CA ASN A 56 4.80 -4.64 -6.71
C ASN A 56 6.24 -4.55 -7.26
N ASP A 57 6.46 -3.72 -8.27
CA ASP A 57 7.74 -3.53 -8.94
C ASP A 57 8.78 -2.82 -8.05
N SER A 58 8.32 -2.19 -6.96
CA SER A 58 9.20 -1.60 -5.94
C SER A 58 9.88 -2.65 -5.04
N MET A 59 9.37 -3.88 -4.98
CA MET A 59 9.85 -4.91 -4.05
C MET A 59 11.36 -5.21 -4.15
N PRO A 60 11.95 -5.38 -5.35
CA PRO A 60 13.40 -5.57 -5.46
C PRO A 60 14.20 -4.41 -4.86
N LEU A 61 13.73 -3.16 -5.02
CA LEU A 61 14.39 -1.97 -4.48
C LEU A 61 14.27 -1.90 -2.95
N ARG A 62 13.12 -2.28 -2.39
CA ARG A 62 12.90 -2.36 -0.94
C ARG A 62 13.82 -3.40 -0.30
N CYS A 63 13.87 -4.61 -0.87
CA CYS A 63 14.77 -5.66 -0.42
C CYS A 63 16.23 -5.22 -0.47
N ALA A 64 16.66 -4.58 -1.56
CA ALA A 64 18.01 -4.04 -1.68
C ALA A 64 18.31 -2.98 -0.60
N ALA A 65 17.34 -2.11 -0.27
CA ALA A 65 17.49 -1.11 0.78
C ALA A 65 17.65 -1.76 2.18
N VAL A 66 16.87 -2.80 2.48
CA VAL A 66 16.98 -3.54 3.76
C VAL A 66 18.34 -4.24 3.86
N ILE A 67 18.81 -4.85 2.77
CA ILE A 67 20.14 -5.47 2.71
C ILE A 67 21.23 -4.43 2.94
N ALA A 68 21.14 -3.27 2.28
CA ALA A 68 22.08 -2.16 2.46
C ALA A 68 22.06 -1.61 3.90
N ALA A 69 20.89 -1.58 4.52
CA ALA A 69 20.69 -1.21 5.93
C ALA A 69 21.07 -2.34 6.91
N LYS A 70 21.55 -3.49 6.43
CA LYS A 70 21.86 -4.68 7.25
C LYS A 70 20.69 -5.14 8.12
N GLY A 71 19.47 -5.10 7.58
CA GLY A 71 18.24 -5.43 8.30
C GLY A 71 17.67 -4.28 9.14
N GLY A 72 18.29 -3.11 9.11
CA GLY A 72 17.76 -1.89 9.73
C GLY A 72 16.60 -1.27 8.94
N ARG A 73 15.94 -0.28 9.56
CA ARG A 73 14.81 0.45 8.96
C ARG A 73 15.23 1.18 7.68
N THR A 74 14.34 1.14 6.69
CA THR A 74 14.49 1.88 5.44
C THR A 74 13.45 3.00 5.32
N LYS A 75 13.49 3.76 4.22
CA LYS A 75 12.51 4.81 3.90
C LYS A 75 11.18 4.28 3.34
N TYR A 76 11.14 2.97 3.05
CA TYR A 76 10.02 2.29 2.42
C TYR A 76 9.05 1.73 3.46
#